data_AF-A0A0N4XQW3-F1
#
_entry.id   AF-A0A0N4XQW3-F1
#
_cell.length_a   1.000
_cell.length_b   1.000
_cell.length_c   1.000
_cell.angle_alpha   90.00
_cell.angle_beta   90.00
_cell.angle_gamma   90.00
#
_symmetry.space_group_name_H-M   'P 1'
#
loop_
_entity.id
_entity.type
_entity.pdbx_description
1 polymer ?
#
loop_
_entity_poly.entity_id
_entity_poly.type
_entity_poly.pdbx_seq_one_letter_code
_entity_poly.pdbx_strand_id
1 'polypeptide(L)'
;MQDFNRSFDSQSALAYGGQQPHIGSGVAPQQVPITMDPRPVPLYRGNQGLGFNIVGGEDNEPIYISYVLPGGVADLSGNVRKQHSKRVFEYQGDVLLEVNGRSLRNATHSQAAEALKNAQNPVTLTLQYRPHDYQLFETKIERLRNDMIQQNSTGGTLPRKELFVK
;
A
#
# COMPACT_ATOMS: atom_id res chain seq x y z
N MET A 1 3.04 17.49 68.59
CA MET A 1 2.48 16.14 68.74
C MET A 1 0.98 16.29 68.92
N GLN A 2 0.26 15.96 67.84
CA GLN A 2 -1.14 15.52 67.74
C GLN A 2 -2.27 16.40 68.32
N ASP A 3 -2.86 17.17 67.41
CA ASP A 3 -4.19 17.76 67.45
C ASP A 3 -5.29 16.70 67.51
N PHE A 4 -6.28 16.90 68.39
CA PHE A 4 -7.51 16.12 68.46
C PHE A 4 -8.69 17.09 68.33
N ASN A 5 -8.99 17.51 67.10
CA ASN A 5 -10.14 18.37 66.84
C ASN A 5 -11.33 17.55 66.30
N ARG A 6 -12.48 17.80 66.93
CA ARG A 6 -13.73 17.07 66.78
C ARG A 6 -14.41 17.38 65.44
N SER A 7 -15.01 16.33 64.91
CA SER A 7 -16.28 16.23 64.17
C SER A 7 -17.02 17.52 63.75
N PHE A 8 -17.35 17.52 62.46
CA PHE A 8 -18.67 17.80 61.88
C PHE A 8 -19.18 19.25 61.86
N ASP A 9 -19.09 19.88 60.69
CA ASP A 9 -20.19 20.73 60.22
C ASP A 9 -20.37 20.53 58.72
N SER A 10 -21.55 20.01 58.39
CA SER A 10 -22.15 19.88 57.08
C SER A 10 -22.75 21.22 56.68
N GLN A 11 -22.21 21.86 55.63
CA GLN A 11 -22.95 22.89 54.89
C GLN A 11 -22.80 22.68 53.39
N SER A 12 -23.95 22.37 52.79
CA SER A 12 -24.27 22.37 51.37
C SER A 12 -24.04 23.74 50.75
N ALA A 13 -23.08 23.84 49.83
CA ALA A 13 -22.93 24.99 48.94
C ALA A 13 -23.46 24.63 47.55
N LEU A 14 -24.61 25.19 47.21
CA LEU A 14 -25.08 25.36 45.84
C LEU A 14 -24.23 26.45 45.19
N ALA A 15 -23.51 26.13 44.11
CA ALA A 15 -22.97 27.15 43.20
C ALA A 15 -22.86 26.60 41.77
N TYR A 16 -23.72 27.16 40.93
CA TYR A 16 -23.77 27.17 39.47
C TYR A 16 -22.48 26.76 38.74
N GLY A 17 -22.63 25.77 37.86
CA GLY A 17 -21.59 25.29 36.96
C GLY A 17 -21.08 26.39 36.03
N GLY A 18 -19.80 26.71 36.17
CA GLY A 18 -19.04 27.43 35.17
C GLY A 18 -18.80 26.53 33.95
N GLN A 19 -19.31 26.93 32.79
CA GLN A 19 -18.87 26.41 31.51
C GLN A 19 -17.43 26.88 31.27
N GLN A 20 -16.48 25.96 31.39
CA GLN A 20 -15.15 26.13 30.83
C GLN A 20 -15.23 25.85 29.31
N PRO A 21 -14.81 26.78 28.43
CA PRO A 21 -14.66 26.46 27.02
C PRO A 21 -13.41 25.60 26.87
N HIS A 22 -13.61 24.29 26.75
CA HIS A 22 -12.56 23.37 26.34
C HIS A 22 -12.29 23.57 24.84
N ILE A 23 -11.39 24.50 24.56
CA ILE A 23 -10.58 24.49 23.34
C ILE A 23 -9.68 23.26 23.38
N GLY A 24 -9.91 22.30 22.50
CA GLY A 24 -8.97 21.20 22.28
C GLY A 24 -9.61 19.83 22.21
N SER A 25 -10.28 19.54 21.10
CA SER A 25 -10.45 18.16 20.65
C SER A 25 -9.57 17.99 19.43
N GLY A 26 -8.28 17.77 19.68
CA GLY A 26 -7.38 17.26 18.67
C GLY A 26 -7.99 16.00 18.09
N VAL A 27 -8.33 16.03 16.80
CA VAL A 27 -8.69 14.84 16.03
C VAL A 27 -7.52 13.86 16.14
N ALA A 28 -7.68 12.85 17.01
CA ALA A 28 -6.80 11.71 17.02
C ALA A 28 -6.78 11.12 15.59
N PRO A 29 -5.61 10.77 15.03
CA PRO A 29 -5.56 10.17 13.71
C PRO A 29 -6.32 8.85 13.76
N GLN A 30 -7.54 8.87 13.20
CA GLN A 30 -8.37 7.69 13.03
C GLN A 30 -7.58 6.74 12.12
N GLN A 31 -7.27 5.57 12.66
CA GLN A 31 -6.62 4.51 11.89
C GLN A 31 -7.64 4.07 10.86
N VAL A 32 -7.42 4.39 9.58
CA VAL A 32 -8.25 3.87 8.51
C VAL A 32 -8.02 2.36 8.50
N PRO A 33 -9.05 1.52 8.76
CA PRO A 33 -8.90 0.09 8.61
C PRO A 33 -8.47 -0.18 7.17
N ILE A 34 -7.51 -1.09 6.95
CA ILE A 34 -7.25 -1.61 5.61
C ILE A 34 -8.44 -2.51 5.28
N THR A 35 -9.51 -1.89 4.79
CA THR A 35 -10.68 -2.57 4.27
C THR A 35 -10.32 -3.20 2.92
N MET A 36 -10.97 -4.31 2.57
CA MET A 36 -10.91 -4.87 1.23
C MET A 36 -11.55 -3.94 0.18
N ASP A 37 -12.15 -2.83 0.62
CA ASP A 37 -12.70 -1.79 -0.24
C ASP A 37 -11.63 -0.96 -0.95
N PRO A 38 -11.92 -0.44 -2.15
CA PRO A 38 -11.06 0.51 -2.83
C PRO A 38 -10.75 1.73 -1.96
N ARG A 39 -9.47 2.09 -1.86
CA ARG A 39 -8.98 3.23 -1.06
C ARG A 39 -8.17 4.20 -1.92
N PRO A 40 -8.41 5.52 -1.82
CA PRO A 40 -7.57 6.52 -2.45
C PRO A 40 -6.25 6.67 -1.70
N VAL A 41 -5.14 6.72 -2.43
CA VAL A 41 -3.78 6.88 -1.92
C VAL A 41 -3.10 8.03 -2.66
N PRO A 42 -3.04 9.24 -2.07
CA PRO A 42 -2.35 10.37 -2.67
C PRO A 42 -0.84 10.25 -2.48
N LEU A 43 -0.10 10.44 -3.56
CA LEU A 43 1.36 10.42 -3.64
C LEU A 43 1.87 11.69 -4.30
N TYR A 44 3.02 12.18 -3.85
CA TYR A 44 3.76 13.22 -4.56
C TYR A 44 4.98 12.59 -5.21
N ARG A 45 4.98 12.50 -6.54
CA ARG A 45 6.10 11.96 -7.30
C ARG A 45 7.38 12.72 -6.97
N GLY A 46 8.41 11.98 -6.59
CA GLY A 46 9.77 12.48 -6.39
C GLY A 46 10.66 12.21 -7.61
N ASN A 47 11.95 12.53 -7.49
CA ASN A 47 12.92 12.42 -8.59
C ASN A 47 13.10 10.97 -9.11
N GLN A 48 12.82 9.98 -8.26
CA GLN A 48 12.90 8.54 -8.60
C GLN A 48 11.52 7.95 -8.98
N GLY A 49 10.51 8.79 -9.22
CA GLY A 49 9.14 8.35 -9.50
C GLY A 49 8.29 8.14 -8.24
N LEU A 50 7.39 7.16 -8.29
CA LEU A 50 6.45 6.84 -7.20
C LEU A 50 6.98 5.76 -6.24
N GLY A 51 8.07 5.07 -6.59
CA GLY A 51 8.72 4.11 -5.69
C GLY A 51 8.01 2.77 -5.55
N PHE A 52 7.33 2.28 -6.60
CA PHE A 52 6.78 0.92 -6.66
C PHE A 52 6.84 0.36 -8.08
N ASN A 53 6.77 -0.96 -8.21
CA ASN A 53 6.67 -1.68 -9.46
C ASN A 53 5.25 -2.22 -9.67
N ILE A 54 4.88 -2.40 -10.94
CA ILE A 54 3.62 -3.03 -11.34
C ILE A 54 3.85 -4.30 -12.14
N VAL A 55 2.90 -5.23 -12.09
CA VAL A 55 2.80 -6.45 -12.91
C VAL A 55 1.35 -6.65 -13.36
N GLY A 56 1.11 -7.65 -14.21
CA GLY A 56 -0.21 -7.94 -14.78
C GLY A 56 -0.55 -7.05 -15.98
N GLY A 57 -1.82 -7.05 -16.39
CA GLY A 57 -2.28 -6.40 -17.62
C GLY A 57 -2.09 -7.25 -18.89
N GLU A 58 -1.77 -8.54 -18.74
CA GLU A 58 -1.81 -9.55 -19.81
C GLU A 58 -3.06 -10.44 -19.61
N ASP A 59 -3.64 -11.00 -20.67
CA ASP A 59 -4.83 -11.86 -20.61
C ASP A 59 -6.03 -11.32 -19.80
N ASN A 60 -6.19 -10.00 -19.72
CA ASN A 60 -7.18 -9.29 -18.88
C ASN A 60 -6.94 -9.43 -17.36
N GLU A 61 -5.72 -9.77 -16.95
CA GLU A 61 -5.34 -9.75 -15.54
C GLU A 61 -5.26 -8.31 -15.01
N PRO A 62 -5.66 -8.08 -13.75
CA PRO A 62 -5.53 -6.77 -13.12
C PRO A 62 -4.09 -6.27 -13.08
N ILE A 63 -3.93 -4.95 -12.93
CA ILE A 63 -2.62 -4.35 -12.64
C ILE A 63 -2.36 -4.46 -11.15
N TYR A 64 -1.33 -5.21 -10.75
CA TYR A 64 -0.94 -5.38 -9.36
C TYR A 64 0.31 -4.57 -9.02
N ILE A 65 0.41 -4.11 -7.77
CA ILE A 65 1.67 -3.65 -7.19
C ILE A 65 2.45 -4.88 -6.71
N SER A 66 3.63 -5.12 -7.29
CA SER A 66 4.48 -6.27 -6.97
C SER A 66 5.62 -5.95 -6.02
N TYR A 67 6.08 -4.70 -6.00
CA TYR A 67 7.20 -4.29 -5.17
C TYR A 67 7.08 -2.82 -4.80
N VAL A 68 7.48 -2.48 -3.57
CA VAL A 68 7.59 -1.10 -3.10
C VAL A 68 9.05 -0.86 -2.72
N LEU A 69 9.65 0.18 -3.27
CA LEU A 69 11.03 0.57 -3.01
C LEU A 69 11.17 1.09 -1.58
N PRO A 70 11.98 0.43 -0.72
CA PRO A 70 12.25 0.93 0.63
C PRO A 70 12.85 2.33 0.60
N GLY A 71 12.33 3.26 1.41
CA GLY A 71 12.71 4.67 1.38
C GLY A 71 12.24 5.45 0.14
N GLY A 72 11.47 4.82 -0.76
CA GLY A 72 10.85 5.47 -1.91
C GLY A 72 9.57 6.25 -1.53
N VAL A 73 9.02 7.00 -2.50
CA VAL A 73 7.82 7.83 -2.28
C VAL A 73 6.65 7.03 -1.71
N ALA A 74 6.31 5.88 -2.28
CA ALA A 74 5.22 5.03 -1.79
C ALA A 74 5.50 4.44 -0.40
N ASP A 75 6.75 4.09 -0.09
CA ASP A 75 7.12 3.62 1.26
C ASP A 75 7.00 4.76 2.30
N LEU A 76 7.42 5.96 1.92
CA LEU A 76 7.45 7.15 2.78
C LEU A 76 6.09 7.87 2.88
N SER A 77 5.21 7.73 1.90
CA SER A 77 3.87 8.31 1.88
C SER A 77 2.92 7.66 2.88
N GLY A 78 3.44 6.83 3.79
CA GLY A 78 2.74 6.04 4.79
C GLY A 78 1.89 6.83 5.80
N ASN A 79 0.87 7.54 5.31
CA ASN A 79 -0.32 7.87 6.07
C ASN A 79 -1.11 6.59 6.36
N VAL A 80 -0.62 5.77 7.29
CA VAL A 80 -1.30 5.22 8.49
C VAL A 80 -0.18 4.65 9.39
N ARG A 81 0.34 5.51 10.27
CA ARG A 81 0.95 5.19 11.59
C ARG A 81 2.38 4.62 11.61
N LYS A 82 3.34 5.54 11.71
CA LYS A 82 4.65 5.37 12.39
C LYS A 82 4.55 4.97 13.88
N GLN A 83 3.48 4.34 14.35
CA GLN A 83 3.34 4.04 15.77
C GLN A 83 2.90 2.63 16.13
N HIS A 84 2.53 1.78 15.18
CA HIS A 84 2.37 0.33 15.41
C HIS A 84 2.67 -0.38 14.09
N SER A 85 3.44 -1.48 14.13
CA SER A 85 3.96 -2.26 13.00
C SER A 85 2.93 -2.71 11.95
N LYS A 86 2.46 -1.80 11.08
CA LYS A 86 1.70 -2.19 9.90
C LYS A 86 1.88 -1.15 8.79
N ARG A 87 2.64 -1.50 7.75
CA ARG A 87 2.95 -0.66 6.59
C ARG A 87 1.65 -0.37 5.81
N VAL A 88 1.46 0.85 5.31
CA VAL A 88 0.32 1.22 4.41
C VAL A 88 0.34 0.38 3.12
N PHE A 89 1.54 -0.03 2.73
CA PHE A 89 1.82 -1.08 1.78
C PHE A 89 2.34 -2.30 2.56
N GLU A 90 1.42 -3.08 3.13
CA GLU A 90 1.73 -4.46 3.50
C GLU A 90 1.47 -5.34 2.27
N TYR A 91 2.53 -5.54 1.49
CA TYR A 91 2.70 -6.62 0.53
C TYR A 91 1.87 -6.52 -0.76
N GLN A 92 2.56 -6.67 -1.90
CA GLN A 92 2.18 -7.59 -2.99
C GLN A 92 0.70 -8.00 -3.02
N GLY A 93 -0.04 -7.47 -3.99
CA GLY A 93 -1.45 -7.81 -4.19
C GLY A 93 -2.45 -6.68 -3.99
N ASP A 94 -1.99 -5.44 -3.80
CA ASP A 94 -2.84 -4.29 -4.14
C ASP A 94 -3.08 -4.26 -5.64
N VAL A 95 -4.35 -4.24 -6.02
CA VAL A 95 -4.78 -3.96 -7.40
C VAL A 95 -4.87 -2.45 -7.57
N LEU A 96 -4.16 -1.95 -8.58
CA LEU A 96 -4.26 -0.57 -9.02
C LEU A 96 -5.49 -0.41 -9.92
N LEU A 97 -6.54 0.17 -9.37
CA LEU A 97 -7.81 0.36 -10.08
C LEU A 97 -7.82 1.64 -10.91
N GLU A 98 -7.20 2.71 -10.40
CA GLU A 98 -7.23 4.04 -11.04
C GLU A 98 -6.00 4.88 -10.71
N VAL A 99 -5.68 5.81 -11.61
CA VAL A 99 -4.64 6.84 -11.43
C VAL A 99 -5.22 8.19 -11.84
N ASN A 100 -5.28 9.16 -10.91
CA ASN A 100 -5.88 10.48 -11.11
C ASN A 100 -7.30 10.40 -11.72
N GLY A 101 -8.11 9.43 -11.28
CA GLY A 101 -9.45 9.20 -11.80
C GLY A 101 -9.50 8.49 -13.18
N ARG A 102 -8.36 8.19 -13.80
CA ARG A 102 -8.31 7.35 -15.00
C ARG A 102 -8.34 5.88 -14.58
N SER A 103 -9.35 5.15 -15.03
CA SER A 103 -9.48 3.72 -14.73
C SER A 103 -8.42 2.87 -15.42
N LEU A 104 -7.89 1.89 -14.70
CA LEU A 104 -6.91 0.90 -15.13
C LEU A 104 -7.42 -0.55 -15.04
N ARG A 105 -8.71 -0.75 -14.73
CA ARG A 105 -9.31 -2.09 -14.52
C ARG A 105 -9.12 -3.06 -15.69
N ASN A 106 -9.07 -2.54 -16.92
CA ASN A 106 -8.85 -3.31 -18.15
C ASN A 106 -7.63 -2.78 -18.93
N ALA A 107 -6.73 -2.06 -18.26
CA ALA A 107 -5.56 -1.50 -18.92
C ALA A 107 -4.53 -2.60 -19.16
N THR A 108 -3.86 -2.54 -20.31
CA THR A 108 -2.65 -3.33 -20.53
C THR A 108 -1.52 -2.83 -19.63
N HIS A 109 -0.49 -3.64 -19.44
CA HIS A 109 0.70 -3.25 -18.68
C HIS A 109 1.27 -1.90 -19.16
N SER A 110 1.43 -1.76 -20.48
CA SER A 110 1.98 -0.54 -21.10
C SER A 110 1.08 0.68 -20.85
N GLN A 111 -0.24 0.52 -20.97
CA GLN A 111 -1.20 1.60 -20.72
C GLN A 111 -1.17 2.06 -19.26
N ALA A 112 -1.08 1.11 -18.32
CA ALA A 112 -0.95 1.42 -16.90
C ALA A 112 0.37 2.15 -16.59
N ALA A 113 1.48 1.67 -17.15
CA ALA A 113 2.79 2.29 -17.01
C ALA A 113 2.81 3.72 -17.59
N GLU A 114 2.19 3.93 -18.76
CA GLU A 114 2.06 5.25 -19.37
C GLU A 114 1.18 6.18 -18.53
N ALA A 115 0.04 5.71 -18.03
CA ALA A 115 -0.82 6.49 -17.15
C ALA A 115 -0.09 6.93 -15.87
N LEU A 116 0.65 6.02 -15.23
CA LEU A 116 1.49 6.32 -14.07
C LEU A 116 2.61 7.30 -14.43
N LYS A 117 3.25 7.18 -15.60
CA LYS A 117 4.31 8.10 -16.03
C LYS A 117 3.78 9.51 -16.32
N ASN A 118 2.60 9.63 -16.92
CA ASN A 118 2.02 10.91 -17.31
C ASN A 118 1.18 11.58 -16.22
N ALA A 119 0.85 10.86 -15.13
CA ALA A 119 0.11 11.39 -14.00
C ALA A 119 0.79 12.63 -13.39
N GLN A 120 0.05 13.74 -13.35
CA GLN A 120 0.50 14.99 -12.73
C GLN A 120 0.41 14.91 -11.21
N ASN A 121 1.29 15.62 -10.52
CA ASN A 121 1.27 15.74 -9.06
C ASN A 121 0.12 16.65 -8.60
N PRO A 122 -0.55 16.35 -7.47
CA PRO A 122 -0.45 15.10 -6.72
C PRO A 122 -1.07 13.92 -7.48
N VAL A 123 -0.39 12.76 -7.44
CA VAL A 123 -0.88 11.52 -8.04
C VAL A 123 -1.80 10.82 -7.05
N THR A 124 -3.08 10.68 -7.36
CA THR A 124 -4.05 9.95 -6.56
C THR A 124 -4.27 8.57 -7.16
N LEU A 125 -3.87 7.52 -6.44
CA LEU A 125 -4.12 6.13 -6.83
C LEU A 125 -5.41 5.64 -6.17
N THR A 126 -6.19 4.81 -6.85
CA THR A 126 -7.24 4.02 -6.21
C THR A 126 -6.74 2.58 -6.11
N LEU A 127 -6.45 2.11 -4.89
CA LEU A 127 -5.91 0.78 -4.64
C LEU A 127 -6.93 -0.11 -3.94
N GLN A 128 -6.94 -1.39 -4.24
CA GLN A 128 -7.76 -2.37 -3.53
C GLN A 128 -6.91 -3.56 -3.11
N TYR A 129 -6.92 -3.87 -1.81
CA TYR A 129 -6.14 -4.98 -1.29
C TYR A 129 -6.79 -6.32 -1.65
N ARG A 130 -6.13 -7.12 -2.50
CA ARG A 130 -6.61 -8.41 -3.00
C ARG A 130 -5.53 -9.49 -2.92
N PRO A 131 -5.17 -9.94 -1.71
CA PRO A 131 -4.06 -10.87 -1.52
C PRO A 131 -4.32 -12.25 -2.12
N HIS A 132 -5.56 -12.75 -2.07
CA HIS A 132 -5.92 -14.06 -2.62
C HIS A 132 -5.78 -14.10 -4.15
N ASP A 133 -6.26 -13.07 -4.85
CA ASP A 133 -6.12 -12.96 -6.31
C ASP A 133 -4.64 -12.90 -6.72
N TYR A 134 -3.84 -12.14 -5.97
CA TYR A 134 -2.41 -12.04 -6.21
C TYR A 134 -1.66 -13.36 -6.01
N GLN A 135 -2.00 -14.14 -4.98
CA GLN A 135 -1.42 -15.47 -4.75
C GLN A 135 -1.71 -16.43 -5.91
N LEU A 136 -2.93 -16.40 -6.45
CA LEU A 136 -3.31 -17.20 -7.61
C LEU A 136 -2.52 -16.78 -8.85
N PHE A 137 -2.35 -15.46 -9.05
CA PHE A 137 -1.53 -14.92 -10.11
C PHE A 137 -0.06 -15.37 -9.99
N GLU A 138 0.57 -15.24 -8.83
CA GLU A 138 1.95 -15.70 -8.61
C GLU A 138 2.12 -17.20 -8.90
N THR A 139 1.17 -18.02 -8.42
CA THR A 139 1.18 -19.46 -8.66
C THR A 139 1.05 -19.79 -10.15
N LYS A 140 0.20 -19.04 -10.89
CA LYS A 140 0.06 -19.18 -12.35
C LYS A 140 1.38 -18.88 -13.05
N ILE A 141 2.02 -17.77 -12.69
CA ILE A 141 3.32 -17.38 -13.26
C ILE A 141 4.40 -18.42 -12.95
N GLU A 142 4.44 -18.96 -11.72
CA GLU A 142 5.38 -20.01 -11.34
C GLU A 142 5.17 -21.31 -12.15
N ARG A 143 3.92 -21.76 -12.32
CA ARG A 143 3.60 -22.94 -13.13
C ARG A 143 4.04 -22.76 -14.58
N LEU A 144 3.66 -21.64 -15.20
CA LEU A 144 4.05 -21.34 -16.60
C LEU A 144 5.56 -21.31 -16.77
N ARG A 145 6.29 -20.74 -15.80
CA ARG A 145 7.76 -20.75 -15.80
C ARG A 145 8.32 -22.17 -15.73
N ASN A 146 7.79 -23.01 -14.86
CA ASN A 146 8.23 -24.39 -14.70
C ASN A 146 7.97 -25.22 -15.98
N ASP A 147 6.81 -25.05 -16.61
CA ASP A 147 6.45 -25.75 -17.84
C ASP A 147 7.40 -25.40 -19.00
N MET A 148 7.78 -24.12 -19.14
CA MET A 148 8.75 -23.69 -20.15
C MET A 148 10.15 -24.27 -19.91
N ILE A 149 10.59 -24.38 -18.65
CA ILE A 149 11.90 -24.95 -18.30
C ILE A 149 11.92 -26.46 -18.58
N GLN A 150 10.81 -27.15 -18.31
CA GLN A 150 10.68 -28.59 -18.60
C GLN A 150 10.64 -28.87 -20.10
N GLN A 151 9.97 -28.04 -20.91
CA GLN A 151 9.96 -28.18 -22.37
C GLN A 151 11.32 -27.90 -23.04
N ASN A 152 12.16 -27.05 -22.43
CA ASN A 152 13.49 -26.78 -22.98
C ASN A 152 14.55 -27.85 -22.60
N SER A 153 14.17 -28.85 -21.82
CA SER A 153 15.06 -29.95 -21.40
C SER A 153 15.03 -31.17 -22.34
N THR A 154 14.12 -31.19 -23.33
CA THR A 154 13.99 -32.29 -24.32
C THR A 154 14.52 -31.92 -25.72
N GLY A 155 15.16 -30.76 -25.88
CA GLY A 155 15.73 -30.29 -27.14
C GLY A 155 17.24 -30.48 -27.27
N GLY A 156 17.68 -31.68 -27.66
CA GLY A 156 18.90 -31.95 -28.44
C GLY A 156 20.26 -31.48 -27.90
N THR A 157 21.05 -32.42 -27.34
CA THR A 157 22.51 -32.29 -27.28
C THR A 157 23.10 -32.23 -28.69
N LEU A 158 23.35 -31.03 -29.21
CA LEU A 158 24.26 -30.82 -30.33
C LEU A 158 25.63 -30.37 -29.79
N PRO A 159 26.74 -31.01 -30.19
CA PRO A 159 28.07 -30.69 -29.68
C PRO A 159 28.49 -29.29 -30.13
N ARG A 160 28.67 -28.39 -29.17
CA ARG A 160 29.16 -27.03 -29.38
C ARG A 160 30.63 -27.09 -29.79
N LYS A 161 30.92 -27.05 -31.10
CA LYS A 161 32.27 -26.76 -31.61
C LYS A 161 32.69 -25.39 -31.09
N GLU A 162 33.75 -25.37 -30.29
CA GLU A 162 34.37 -24.16 -29.75
C GLU A 162 34.85 -23.26 -30.89
N LEU A 163 34.26 -22.06 -31.01
CA LEU A 163 34.78 -20.97 -31.82
C LEU A 163 35.73 -20.16 -30.96
N PHE A 164 37.01 -20.51 -30.97
CA PHE A 164 38.07 -19.62 -30.49
C PHE A 164 38.33 -18.55 -31.55
N VAL A 165 38.17 -17.28 -31.18
CA VAL A 165 38.64 -16.14 -31.99
C VAL A 165 40.10 -15.90 -31.61
N LYS A 166 40.97 -15.86 -32.63
CA LYS A 166 42.43 -15.69 -32.51
C LYS A 166 42.80 -14.25 -32.79
#